data_AF-A0A538EJ33-F1
#
_entry.id   AF-A0A538EJ33-F1
#
_cell.length_a   1.000
_cell.length_b   1.000
_cell.length_c   1.000
_cell.angle_alpha   90.00
_cell.angle_beta   90.00
_cell.angle_gamma   90.00
#
_symmetry.space_group_name_H-M   'P 1'
#
loop_
_entity.id
_entity.type
_entity.pdbx_description
1 polymer ?
#
loop_
_entity_poly.entity_id
_entity_poly.type
_entity_poly.pdbx_seq_one_letter_code
_entity_poly.pdbx_strand_id
1 'polypeptide(L)'
;MNVADTLADRRVCICGGSGGVGKTTAAAAIAMGMAAQGLRVAVVTIDPARRLANSLGLEELGNEPRLVDPALFAAADVEMQGELWAMMLDPKRTFDEVIGRLAP
;
A
#
# COMPACT_ATOMS: atom_id res chain seq x y z
N MET A 1 -6.88 8.96 21.08
CA MET A 1 -6.67 9.29 19.66
C MET A 1 -5.91 8.14 19.04
N ASN A 2 -6.57 7.40 18.16
CA ASN A 2 -5.96 6.30 17.40
C ASN A 2 -5.51 6.79 16.01
N VAL A 3 -4.93 5.91 15.20
CA VAL A 3 -4.45 6.26 13.85
C VAL A 3 -5.60 6.68 12.93
N ALA A 4 -6.77 6.05 13.03
CA ALA A 4 -7.95 6.40 12.24
C ALA A 4 -8.40 7.84 12.52
N ASP A 5 -8.47 8.23 13.80
CA ASP A 5 -8.83 9.59 14.21
C ASP A 5 -7.87 10.63 13.61
N THR A 6 -6.59 10.28 13.48
CA THR A 6 -5.55 11.16 12.93
C THR A 6 -5.67 11.30 11.41
N LEU A 7 -6.22 10.29 10.74
CA LEU A 7 -6.33 10.21 9.29
C LEU A 7 -7.71 10.62 8.74
N ALA A 8 -8.71 10.86 9.58
CA ALA A 8 -10.10 11.10 9.18
C ALA A 8 -10.27 12.12 8.03
N ASP A 9 -9.53 13.22 8.06
CA ASP A 9 -9.57 14.28 7.03
C ASP A 9 -8.33 14.30 6.11
N ARG A 10 -7.55 13.21 6.07
CA ARG A 10 -6.30 13.12 5.32
C ARG A 10 -6.43 12.19 4.14
N ARG A 11 -5.93 12.62 2.98
CA ARG A 11 -5.92 11.83 1.74
C ARG A 11 -4.62 11.06 1.53
N VAL A 12 -3.53 11.47 2.20
CA VAL A 12 -2.19 10.91 2.03
C VAL A 12 -1.55 10.72 3.40
N CYS A 13 -1.05 9.51 3.65
CA CYS A 13 -0.25 9.16 4.82
C CYS A 13 1.14 8.71 4.34
N ILE A 14 2.20 9.34 4.86
CA ILE A 14 3.58 9.00 4.51
C ILE A 14 4.24 8.35 5.73
N CYS A 15 4.58 7.07 5.61
CA CYS A 15 5.33 6.34 6.63
C CYS A 15 6.84 6.62 6.46
N GLY A 16 7.36 7.63 7.18
CA GLY A 16 8.78 8.01 7.17
C GLY A 16 9.61 7.40 8.31
N GLY A 17 10.94 7.44 8.18
CA GLY A 17 11.87 6.92 9.19
C GLY A 17 13.13 6.24 8.61
N SER A 18 14.08 5.88 9.47
CA SER A 18 15.33 5.22 9.09
C SER A 18 15.10 3.80 8.51
N GLY A 19 16.13 3.21 7.91
CA GLY A 19 16.07 1.84 7.37
C GLY A 19 15.73 0.82 8.46
N GLY A 20 14.87 -0.17 8.15
CA GLY A 20 14.59 -1.28 9.07
C GLY A 20 13.60 -1.01 10.22
N VAL A 21 13.10 0.21 10.40
CA VAL A 21 12.16 0.55 11.51
C VAL A 21 10.71 0.09 11.32
N GLY A 22 10.43 -0.70 10.28
CA GLY A 22 9.08 -1.25 10.05
C GLY A 22 8.12 -0.37 9.22
N LYS A 23 8.61 0.64 8.49
CA LYS A 23 7.77 1.55 7.68
C LYS A 23 6.79 0.83 6.75
N THR A 24 7.28 -0.16 6.00
CA THR A 24 6.46 -0.90 5.02
C THR A 24 5.36 -1.70 5.71
N THR A 25 5.69 -2.34 6.84
CA THR A 25 4.72 -3.09 7.65
C THR A 25 3.67 -2.16 8.26
N ALA A 26 4.09 -1.01 8.80
CA ALA A 26 3.18 0.00 9.32
C ALA A 26 2.25 0.54 8.23
N ALA A 27 2.78 0.87 7.05
CA ALA A 27 1.98 1.32 5.90
C ALA A 27 0.94 0.27 5.48
N ALA A 28 1.33 -1.02 5.42
CA ALA A 28 0.43 -2.11 5.11
C ALA A 28 -0.70 -2.25 6.17
N ALA A 29 -0.35 -2.21 7.46
CA ALA A 29 -1.31 -2.33 8.55
C ALA A 29 -2.29 -1.14 8.60
N ILE A 30 -1.81 0.08 8.39
CA ILE A 30 -2.65 1.28 8.30
C ILE A 30 -3.61 1.16 7.12
N ALA A 31 -3.11 0.80 5.94
CA ALA A 31 -3.93 0.68 4.74
C ALA A 31 -5.00 -0.42 4.87
N MET A 32 -4.62 -1.59 5.41
CA MET A 32 -5.55 -2.68 5.71
C MET A 32 -6.62 -2.23 6.70
N GLY A 33 -6.24 -1.59 7.81
CA GLY A 33 -7.19 -1.12 8.83
C GLY A 33 -8.18 -0.07 8.30
N MET A 34 -7.71 0.84 7.43
CA MET A 34 -8.58 1.83 6.79
C MET A 34 -9.53 1.19 5.77
N ALA A 35 -9.06 0.22 5.00
CA ALA A 35 -9.90 -0.53 4.07
C ALA A 35 -10.93 -1.42 4.79
N ALA A 36 -10.56 -2.02 5.93
CA ALA A 36 -11.49 -2.75 6.79
C ALA A 36 -12.64 -1.86 7.32
N GLN A 37 -12.40 -0.56 7.47
CA GLN A 37 -13.41 0.44 7.84
C GLN A 37 -14.25 0.97 6.67
N GLY A 38 -14.17 0.35 5.48
CA GLY A 38 -15.00 0.72 4.33
C GLY A 38 -14.35 1.69 3.34
N LEU A 39 -13.10 2.11 3.58
CA LEU A 39 -12.42 3.04 2.69
C LEU A 39 -11.82 2.33 1.46
N ARG A 40 -11.66 3.08 0.37
CA ARG A 40 -10.85 2.66 -0.79
C ARG A 40 -9.45 3.21 -0.62
N VAL A 41 -8.48 2.33 -0.39
CA VAL A 41 -7.13 2.70 0.04
C VAL A 41 -6.10 2.09 -0.89
N ALA A 42 -5.11 2.88 -1.29
CA ALA A 42 -3.94 2.39 -2.02
C ALA A 42 -2.69 2.46 -1.13
N VAL A 43 -1.95 1.37 -1.04
CA VAL A 43 -0.63 1.31 -0.40
C VAL A 43 0.46 1.13 -1.44
N VAL A 44 1.47 1.99 -1.37
CA VAL A 44 2.56 2.06 -2.35
C VAL A 44 3.88 1.85 -1.61
N THR A 45 4.73 0.97 -2.13
CA THR A 45 6.12 0.82 -1.68
C THR A 45 7.09 1.09 -2.82
N ILE A 46 8.31 1.49 -2.50
CA ILE A 46 9.45 1.56 -3.45
C ILE A 46 10.49 0.45 -3.18
N ASP A 47 10.27 -0.37 -2.15
CA ASP A 47 11.24 -1.37 -1.70
C ASP A 47 11.19 -2.63 -2.59
N PRO A 48 12.26 -2.96 -3.34
CA PRO A 48 12.30 -4.14 -4.19
C PRO A 48 12.33 -5.45 -3.41
N ALA A 49 12.59 -5.43 -2.09
CA ALA A 49 12.69 -6.63 -1.26
C ALA A 49 11.33 -7.32 -0.98
N ARG A 50 10.28 -7.01 -1.74
CA ARG A 50 8.93 -7.60 -1.65
C ARG A 50 8.28 -7.49 -0.27
N ARG A 51 8.75 -6.58 0.59
CA ARG A 51 8.26 -6.46 1.98
C ARG A 51 6.77 -6.16 2.07
N LEU A 52 6.24 -5.36 1.15
CA LEU A 52 4.80 -5.08 1.10
C LEU A 52 4.01 -6.31 0.68
N ALA A 53 4.45 -6.99 -0.39
CA ALA A 53 3.81 -8.21 -0.86
C ALA A 53 3.76 -9.26 0.27
N ASN A 54 4.88 -9.49 0.95
CA ASN A 54 4.95 -10.40 2.09
C ASN A 54 4.01 -9.98 3.25
N SER A 55 3.92 -8.67 3.54
CA SER A 55 3.04 -8.16 4.61
C SER A 55 1.55 -8.34 4.30
N LEU A 56 1.20 -8.46 3.01
CA LEU A 56 -0.17 -8.64 2.53
C LEU A 56 -0.49 -10.09 2.12
N GLY A 57 0.45 -11.03 2.28
CA GLY A 57 0.26 -12.41 1.83
C GLY A 57 0.25 -12.57 0.31
N LEU A 58 0.87 -11.65 -0.42
CA LEU A 58 0.95 -11.66 -1.88
C LEU A 58 2.28 -12.24 -2.34
N GLU A 59 2.26 -12.96 -3.46
CA GLU A 59 3.50 -13.41 -4.11
C GLU A 59 4.26 -12.22 -4.69
N GLU A 60 3.61 -11.38 -5.49
CA GLU A 60 4.30 -10.27 -6.17
C GLU A 60 3.43 -9.02 -6.30
N LEU A 61 4.13 -7.89 -6.47
CA LEU A 61 3.56 -6.59 -6.78
C LEU A 61 4.40 -5.94 -7.87
N GLY A 62 3.72 -5.37 -8.87
CA GLY A 62 4.34 -4.61 -9.95
C GLY A 62 4.04 -3.12 -9.87
N ASN A 63 4.40 -2.41 -10.94
CA ASN A 63 4.21 -0.96 -11.08
C ASN A 63 2.76 -0.54 -11.37
N GLU A 64 1.82 -1.49 -11.34
CA GLU A 64 0.39 -1.26 -11.55
C GLU A 64 -0.38 -1.53 -10.25
N PRO A 65 -1.32 -0.67 -9.85
CA PRO A 65 -2.22 -0.94 -8.73
C PRO A 65 -3.00 -2.23 -8.93
N ARG A 66 -2.92 -3.13 -7.94
CA ARG A 66 -3.69 -4.37 -7.90
C ARG A 66 -4.64 -4.36 -6.71
N LEU A 67 -5.90 -4.72 -6.97
CA LEU A 67 -6.86 -5.00 -5.89
C LEU A 67 -6.44 -6.27 -5.14
N VAL A 68 -6.31 -6.16 -3.83
CA VAL A 68 -5.95 -7.25 -2.94
C VAL A 68 -7.20 -8.07 -2.64
N ASP A 69 -7.11 -9.39 -2.77
CA ASP A 69 -8.22 -10.30 -2.48
C ASP A 69 -8.60 -10.24 -0.98
N PRO A 70 -9.83 -9.84 -0.63
CA PRO A 70 -10.31 -9.82 0.75
C PRO A 70 -10.14 -11.16 1.49
N ALA A 71 -10.18 -12.29 0.78
CA ALA A 71 -10.06 -13.61 1.38
C ALA A 71 -8.70 -13.84 2.09
N LEU A 72 -7.66 -13.09 1.71
CA LEU A 72 -6.34 -13.13 2.36
C LEU A 72 -6.39 -12.69 3.83
N PHE A 73 -7.40 -11.88 4.20
CA PHE A 73 -7.55 -11.34 5.55
C PHE A 73 -8.54 -12.14 6.41
N ALA A 74 -9.35 -13.01 5.79
CA ALA A 74 -10.32 -13.83 6.50
C ALA A 74 -9.68 -14.79 7.52
N ALA A 75 -8.49 -15.32 7.21
CA ALA A 75 -7.73 -16.17 8.15
C ALA A 75 -7.28 -15.44 9.42
N ALA A 76 -7.26 -14.10 9.39
CA ALA A 76 -6.95 -13.24 10.53
C ALA A 76 -8.21 -12.63 11.16
N ASP A 77 -9.41 -13.10 10.80
CA ASP A 77 -10.71 -12.59 11.27
C ASP A 77 -10.91 -11.08 10.99
N VAL A 78 -10.34 -10.61 9.87
CA VAL A 78 -10.47 -9.23 9.40
C VAL A 78 -11.42 -9.19 8.21
N GLU A 79 -12.58 -8.58 8.42
CA GLU A 79 -13.55 -8.32 7.36
C GLU A 79 -13.19 -7.02 6.62
N MET A 80 -13.08 -7.11 5.28
CA MET A 80 -12.80 -5.95 4.43
C MET A 80 -14.12 -5.35 3.92
N GLN A 81 -14.56 -4.27 4.56
CA GLN A 81 -15.77 -3.54 4.14
C GLN A 81 -15.51 -2.61 2.94
N GLY A 82 -14.25 -2.29 2.66
CA GLY A 82 -13.80 -1.42 1.58
C GLY A 82 -12.87 -2.12 0.60
N GLU A 83 -11.95 -1.36 0.00
CA GLU A 83 -11.01 -1.89 -0.99
C GLU A 83 -9.57 -1.56 -0.60
N LEU A 84 -8.71 -2.58 -0.62
CA LEU A 84 -7.26 -2.41 -0.49
C LEU A 84 -6.61 -2.64 -1.85
N TRP A 85 -5.93 -1.62 -2.33
CA TRP A 85 -5.10 -1.64 -3.52
C TRP A 85 -3.63 -1.60 -3.11
N ALA A 86 -2.78 -2.37 -3.78
CA ALA A 86 -1.35 -2.40 -3.51
C ALA A 86 -0.55 -2.29 -4.80
N MET A 87 0.58 -1.59 -4.74
CA MET A 87 1.57 -1.57 -5.83
C MET A 87 2.98 -1.37 -5.30
N MET A 88 3.96 -1.78 -6.12
CA MET A 88 5.36 -1.45 -5.93
C MET A 88 5.79 -0.52 -7.05
N LEU A 89 6.13 0.72 -6.71
CA LEU A 89 6.64 1.68 -7.67
C LEU A 89 8.01 1.22 -8.18
N ASP A 90 8.16 1.15 -9.49
CA ASP A 90 9.43 0.95 -10.19
C ASP A 90 9.98 2.33 -10.61
N PRO A 91 11.03 2.85 -9.95
CA PRO A 91 11.54 4.18 -10.25
C PRO A 91 12.02 4.34 -11.69
N LYS A 92 12.62 3.30 -12.28
CA LYS A 92 13.15 3.37 -13.65
C LYS A 92 12.00 3.45 -14.64
N ARG A 93 11.04 2.52 -14.53
CA ARG A 93 9.90 2.48 -15.43
C ARG A 93 9.06 3.76 -15.31
N THR A 94 8.81 4.24 -14.09
CA THR A 94 8.11 5.50 -13.88
C THR A 94 8.85 6.68 -14.49
N PHE A 95 10.18 6.72 -14.40
CA PHE A 95 10.97 7.77 -15.05
C PHE A 95 10.89 7.69 -16.58
N ASP A 96 11.07 6.49 -17.16
CA ASP A 96 10.99 6.25 -18.59
C ASP A 96 9.59 6.65 -19.14
N GLU A 97 8.51 6.38 -18.39
CA GLU A 97 7.15 6.81 -18.72
C GLU A 97 6.96 8.34 -18.66
N VAL A 98 7.58 9.02 -17.70
CA VAL A 98 7.57 10.48 -17.62
C VAL A 98 8.30 11.09 -18.83
N ILE A 99 9.46 10.55 -19.19
CA ILE A 99 10.21 10.99 -20.38
C ILE A 99 9.36 10.82 -21.64
N GLY A 100 8.80 9.63 -21.88
CA GLY A 100 7.98 9.37 -23.07
C GLY A 100 6.74 10.26 -23.18
N ARG A 101 6.23 10.80 -22.07
CA ARG A 101 5.10 11.75 -22.05
C ARG A 101 5.52 13.21 -22.32
N LEU A 102 6.75 13.59 -21.97
CA LEU A 102 7.18 14.99 -21.94
C LEU A 102 8.23 15.35 -22.99
N ALA A 103 8.96 14.37 -23.52
CA ALA A 103 9.98 14.56 -24.54
C ALA A 103 9.48 13.95 -25.88
N PRO A 104 8.91 14.77 -26.80
CA PRO A 104 8.47 14.32 -28.12
C PRO A 104 9.62 13.94 -29.05
#